data_AF-A0A6J4MNH7-F1
#
_entry.id   AF-A0A6J4MNH7-F1
#
_cell.length_a   1.000
_cell.length_b   1.000
_cell.length_c   1.000
_cell.angle_alpha   90.00
_cell.angle_beta   90.00
_cell.angle_gamma   90.00
#
_symmetry.space_group_name_H-M   'P 1'
#
loop_
_entity.id
_entity.type
_entity.pdbx_description
1 polymer ?
#
loop_
_entity_poly.entity_id
_entity_poly.type
_entity_poly.pdbx_seq_one_letter_code
_entity_poly.pdbx_strand_id
1 'polypeptide(L)'
;MTGDLPVSARGTESPAESWVQHLRAGGTTPWPRWVREAGASDGREAPPTAGTVAGVPGAAQLELLRRLNELGPVPHRADHVLGRPGPGRGPVHLALPLDPLGPPAPRREVLRVAAGVLADLAAQLPAPAQGRRRRRARRARPAEGVPAFVLEGPPITVAEVRARLAAAGMPEHRPRFSWLGARPDPGPDIAVVLVAPLDEALRQVWAARVQRGAGRAWSSFVAQWAGRGSLPPSAAVDRVAGYWADRLGDGNVHLVAISQPAADPAAVVARVLGRPVDAGPAEVPEVAPEEPVRLAPAVVDVLRRVNVVLPFVCPETDRAPRRTALVGLAREISAHPGPVDLPKQRRRWAGSTASRLVDALAETGCVRHGDFEALRATGPATDRRLGGGEVLDVMVRMIHRVDAELTGASRDGRGGR
;
A
#
# COMPACT_ATOMS: atom_id res chain seq x y z
N MET A 1 68.40 -7.85 27.38
CA MET A 1 67.32 -8.86 27.30
C MET A 1 66.03 -8.14 26.96
N THR A 2 65.84 -7.90 25.67
CA THR A 2 64.66 -7.25 25.08
C THR A 2 63.69 -8.38 24.75
N GLY A 3 62.61 -8.47 25.51
CA GLY A 3 61.56 -9.46 25.28
C GLY A 3 60.74 -9.06 24.07
N ASP A 4 60.93 -9.78 22.97
CA ASP A 4 59.98 -9.82 21.86
C ASP A 4 58.63 -10.31 22.39
N LEU A 5 57.64 -9.42 22.34
CA LEU A 5 56.25 -9.81 22.52
C LEU A 5 55.82 -10.60 21.28
N PRO A 6 55.16 -11.77 21.44
CA PRO A 6 54.73 -12.57 20.32
C PRO A 6 53.63 -11.84 19.54
N VAL A 7 53.90 -11.58 18.26
CA VAL A 7 52.91 -11.26 17.23
C VAL A 7 52.06 -12.51 17.02
N SER A 8 51.13 -12.78 17.93
CA SER A 8 50.21 -13.91 17.84
C SER A 8 48.78 -13.42 17.65
N ALA A 9 48.20 -13.87 16.54
CA ALA A 9 46.77 -13.93 16.21
C ALA A 9 46.06 -12.60 15.84
N ARG A 10 46.46 -11.96 14.73
CA ARG A 10 45.44 -11.33 13.88
C ARG A 10 44.68 -12.47 13.21
N GLY A 11 43.54 -12.83 13.79
CA GLY A 11 42.66 -13.88 13.26
C GLY A 11 42.35 -13.60 11.79
N THR A 12 42.41 -14.64 10.98
CA THR A 12 42.04 -14.64 9.56
C THR A 12 40.52 -14.53 9.43
N GLU A 13 39.93 -13.41 9.88
CA GLU A 13 38.52 -13.14 9.62
C GLU A 13 38.31 -13.06 8.12
N SER A 14 37.36 -13.82 7.61
CA SER A 14 37.05 -13.80 6.19
C SER A 14 36.51 -12.42 5.78
N PRO A 15 36.69 -11.99 4.52
CA PRO A 15 36.08 -10.75 4.01
C PRO A 15 34.57 -10.69 4.21
N ALA A 16 33.90 -11.85 4.23
CA ALA A 16 32.46 -11.95 4.50
C ALA A 16 32.11 -11.64 5.96
N GLU A 17 32.83 -12.22 6.92
CA GLU A 17 32.60 -11.96 8.36
C GLU A 17 32.90 -10.50 8.73
N SER A 18 34.01 -9.95 8.23
CA SER A 18 34.35 -8.54 8.45
C SER A 18 33.30 -7.60 7.83
N TRP A 19 32.73 -7.95 6.67
CA TRP A 19 31.62 -7.18 6.09
C TRP A 19 30.35 -7.26 6.94
N VAL A 20 30.02 -8.45 7.47
CA VAL A 20 28.88 -8.61 8.40
C VAL A 20 29.03 -7.70 9.61
N GLN A 21 30.22 -7.66 10.22
CA GLN A 21 30.49 -6.78 11.37
C GLN A 21 30.42 -5.31 10.99
N HIS A 22 30.97 -4.93 9.84
CA HIS A 22 30.85 -3.57 9.30
C HIS A 22 29.38 -3.15 9.15
N LEU A 23 28.54 -3.99 8.56
CA LEU A 23 27.11 -3.70 8.40
C LEU A 23 26.37 -3.66 9.74
N ARG A 24 26.70 -4.54 10.69
CA ARG A 24 26.16 -4.48 12.07
C ARG A 24 26.49 -3.18 12.77
N ALA A 25 27.69 -2.65 12.55
CA ALA A 25 28.14 -1.36 13.08
C ALA A 25 27.53 -0.14 12.37
N GLY A 26 26.63 -0.33 11.39
CA GLY A 26 26.00 0.75 10.64
C GLY A 26 26.69 1.11 9.33
N GLY A 27 27.67 0.31 8.89
CA GLY A 27 28.36 0.49 7.63
C GLY A 27 27.45 0.36 6.40
N THR A 28 27.81 1.04 5.31
CA THR A 28 27.02 1.11 4.07
C THR A 28 27.78 0.62 2.83
N THR A 29 29.05 0.26 3.00
CA THR A 29 29.96 -0.13 1.90
C THR A 29 29.39 -1.32 1.12
N PRO A 30 29.15 -1.19 -0.20
CA PRO A 30 28.70 -2.31 -1.04
C PRO A 30 29.71 -3.44 -1.09
N TRP A 31 29.23 -4.68 -1.18
CA TRP A 31 30.07 -5.89 -1.30
C TRP A 31 31.16 -5.78 -2.38
N PRO A 32 30.86 -5.36 -3.63
CA PRO A 32 31.89 -5.15 -4.66
C PRO A 32 33.07 -4.26 -4.24
N ARG A 33 32.77 -3.22 -3.47
CA ARG A 33 33.76 -2.24 -3.01
C ARG A 33 34.53 -2.82 -1.83
N TRP A 34 33.85 -3.47 -0.89
CA TRP A 34 34.45 -4.10 0.27
C TRP A 34 35.51 -5.15 -0.12
N VAL A 35 35.16 -6.07 -1.03
CA VAL A 35 36.09 -7.11 -1.50
C VAL A 35 37.31 -6.52 -2.21
N ARG A 36 37.13 -5.44 -2.98
CA ARG A 36 38.23 -4.76 -3.67
C ARG A 36 39.20 -4.10 -2.70
N GLU A 37 38.69 -3.44 -1.67
CA GLU A 37 39.49 -2.79 -0.63
C GLU A 37 40.22 -3.83 0.25
N ALA A 38 39.56 -4.94 0.58
CA ALA A 38 40.16 -6.06 1.30
C ALA A 38 41.28 -6.74 0.48
N GLY A 39 41.04 -7.01 -0.81
CA GLY A 39 42.03 -7.64 -1.70
C GLY A 39 43.23 -6.74 -2.04
N ALA A 40 43.05 -5.41 -2.04
CA ALA A 40 44.13 -4.46 -2.27
C ALA A 40 45.11 -4.34 -1.08
N SER A 41 44.68 -4.70 0.14
CA SER A 41 45.45 -4.52 1.36
C SER A 41 46.45 -5.65 1.64
N ASP A 42 46.21 -6.85 1.12
CA ASP A 42 46.95 -8.06 1.53
C ASP A 42 47.90 -8.65 0.46
N GLY A 43 47.93 -8.12 -0.77
CA GLY A 43 48.83 -8.60 -1.84
C GLY A 43 48.73 -10.09 -2.18
N ARG A 44 47.74 -10.81 -1.64
CA ARG A 44 47.53 -12.25 -1.83
C ARG A 44 46.66 -12.52 -3.06
N GLU A 45 47.15 -13.42 -3.91
CA GLU A 45 46.39 -13.99 -5.02
C GLU A 45 45.14 -14.73 -4.52
N ALA A 46 44.01 -14.38 -5.13
CA ALA A 46 42.67 -14.96 -5.05
C ALA A 46 42.03 -15.08 -3.63
N PRO A 47 40.85 -14.46 -3.41
CA PRO A 47 40.12 -14.64 -2.16
C PRO A 47 39.69 -16.11 -1.99
N PRO A 48 39.72 -16.66 -0.76
CA PRO A 48 39.23 -18.00 -0.49
C PRO A 48 37.77 -18.12 -0.94
N THR A 49 37.44 -19.28 -1.50
CA THR A 49 36.13 -19.64 -2.05
C THR A 49 34.98 -19.14 -1.18
N ALA A 50 34.18 -18.20 -1.69
CA ALA A 50 32.82 -17.92 -1.23
C ALA A 50 31.93 -19.15 -1.50
N GLY A 51 32.14 -20.19 -0.71
CA GLY A 51 31.13 -21.19 -0.41
C GLY A 51 30.26 -20.69 0.73
N THR A 52 29.25 -21.48 1.09
CA THR A 52 28.44 -21.28 2.29
C THR A 52 29.34 -21.42 3.52
N VAL A 53 30.06 -20.35 3.92
CA VAL A 53 30.74 -20.32 5.22
C VAL A 53 29.64 -20.48 6.26
N ALA A 54 29.67 -21.59 6.99
CA ALA A 54 28.68 -21.90 8.00
C ALA A 54 28.61 -20.72 9.00
N GLY A 55 27.45 -20.07 9.08
CA GLY A 55 27.22 -18.93 9.98
C GLY A 55 27.14 -17.55 9.32
N VAL A 56 27.52 -17.39 8.04
CA VAL A 56 27.36 -16.09 7.35
C VAL A 56 25.90 -15.90 6.90
N PRO A 57 25.26 -14.76 7.24
CA PRO A 57 23.91 -14.43 6.76
C PRO A 57 23.82 -14.40 5.23
N GLY A 58 22.61 -14.62 4.70
CA GLY A 58 22.42 -14.64 3.25
C GLY A 58 22.65 -13.27 2.61
N ALA A 59 23.10 -13.26 1.36
CA ALA A 59 23.43 -12.05 0.61
C ALA A 59 22.26 -11.05 0.51
N ALA A 60 21.01 -11.55 0.51
CA ALA A 60 19.81 -10.70 0.48
C ALA A 60 19.58 -9.97 1.81
N GLN A 61 19.86 -10.61 2.95
CA GLN A 61 19.82 -9.99 4.27
C GLN A 61 20.89 -8.91 4.40
N LEU A 62 22.11 -9.20 3.94
CA LEU A 62 23.23 -8.26 3.98
C LEU A 62 22.96 -7.03 3.10
N GLU A 63 22.46 -7.21 1.88
CA GLU A 63 22.08 -6.09 1.01
C GLU A 63 20.92 -5.26 1.58
N LEU A 64 19.96 -5.90 2.26
CA LEU A 64 18.88 -5.16 2.93
C LEU A 64 19.44 -4.32 4.09
N LEU A 65 20.27 -4.90 4.96
CA LEU A 65 20.87 -4.18 6.08
C LEU A 65 21.71 -3.00 5.60
N ARG A 66 22.52 -3.19 4.56
CA ARG A 66 23.28 -2.12 3.92
C ARG A 66 22.39 -0.96 3.47
N ARG A 67 21.28 -1.24 2.80
CA ARG A 67 20.31 -0.22 2.35
C ARG A 67 19.58 0.47 3.50
N LEU A 68 19.31 -0.25 4.59
CA LEU A 68 18.75 0.35 5.79
C LEU A 68 19.73 1.37 6.37
N ASN A 69 21.01 0.99 6.48
CA ASN A 69 22.08 1.86 6.96
C ASN A 69 22.31 3.08 6.05
N GLU A 70 22.09 2.97 4.73
CA GLU A 70 22.15 4.11 3.80
C GLU A 70 21.13 5.21 4.12
N LEU A 71 19.96 4.84 4.65
CA LEU A 71 18.94 5.81 5.07
C LEU A 71 19.16 6.31 6.51
N GLY A 72 19.79 5.47 7.34
CA GLY A 72 20.18 5.79 8.72
C GLY A 72 20.65 4.51 9.42
N PRO A 73 21.75 4.54 10.21
CA PRO A 73 22.23 3.35 10.91
C PRO A 73 21.17 2.70 11.81
N VAL A 74 21.01 1.38 11.71
CA VAL A 74 20.06 0.59 12.53
C VAL A 74 20.71 -0.59 13.26
N PRO A 75 21.76 -0.35 14.08
CA PRO A 75 22.51 -1.43 14.73
C PRO A 75 21.62 -2.34 15.60
N HIS A 76 20.60 -1.78 16.27
CA HIS A 76 19.65 -2.55 17.09
C HIS A 76 18.73 -3.48 16.27
N ARG A 77 18.66 -3.30 14.94
CA ARG A 77 17.88 -4.17 14.03
C ARG A 77 18.76 -5.11 13.22
N ALA A 78 20.08 -4.98 13.26
CA ALA A 78 20.98 -5.75 12.43
C ALA A 78 20.75 -7.26 12.60
N ASP A 79 20.75 -7.76 13.84
CA ASP A 79 20.56 -9.21 14.09
C ASP A 79 19.16 -9.70 13.71
N HIS A 80 18.13 -8.85 13.85
CA HIS A 80 16.78 -9.19 13.38
C HIS A 80 16.73 -9.36 11.86
N VAL A 81 17.37 -8.46 11.11
CA VAL A 81 17.45 -8.55 9.64
C VAL A 81 18.28 -9.76 9.19
N LEU A 82 19.45 -9.96 9.81
CA LEU A 82 20.38 -11.03 9.45
C LEU A 82 19.85 -12.42 9.82
N GLY A 83 19.11 -12.52 10.93
CA GLY A 83 18.49 -13.76 11.39
C GLY A 83 17.19 -14.12 10.66
N ARG A 84 16.61 -13.21 9.85
CA ARG A 84 15.33 -13.46 9.19
C ARG A 84 15.50 -14.32 7.93
N PRO A 85 14.99 -15.58 7.90
CA PRO A 85 14.92 -16.32 6.65
C PRO A 85 13.92 -15.68 5.70
N GLY A 86 14.20 -15.72 4.39
CA GLY A 86 13.24 -15.24 3.40
C GLY A 86 11.95 -16.08 3.43
N PRO A 87 10.75 -15.48 3.42
CA PRO A 87 9.49 -16.20 3.48
C PRO A 87 9.31 -17.22 2.33
N GLY A 88 8.68 -18.37 2.62
CA GLY A 88 8.11 -19.29 1.63
C GLY A 88 9.05 -20.31 0.96
N ARG A 89 10.31 -20.49 1.40
CA ARG A 89 11.23 -21.51 0.83
C ARG A 89 12.07 -22.29 1.83
N GLY A 90 11.78 -22.19 3.14
CA GLY A 90 12.72 -22.65 4.16
C GLY A 90 14.02 -21.81 4.14
N PRO A 91 15.06 -22.22 4.89
CA PRO A 91 16.32 -21.47 5.01
C PRO A 91 17.19 -21.61 3.75
N VAL A 92 16.75 -21.05 2.63
CA VAL A 92 17.62 -20.90 1.45
C VAL A 92 18.42 -19.62 1.63
N HIS A 93 19.60 -19.75 2.24
CA HIS A 93 20.58 -18.68 2.32
C HIS A 93 21.27 -18.56 0.96
N LEU A 94 21.12 -17.40 0.31
CA LEU A 94 21.90 -17.11 -0.89
C LEU A 94 23.33 -16.81 -0.48
N ALA A 95 24.28 -17.61 -0.96
CA ALA A 95 25.69 -17.34 -0.77
C ALA A 95 26.06 -15.99 -1.41
N LEU A 96 27.06 -15.32 -0.85
CA LEU A 96 27.62 -14.11 -1.46
C LEU A 96 28.28 -14.46 -2.80
N PRO A 97 28.04 -13.68 -3.86
CA PRO A 97 28.64 -13.96 -5.15
C PRO A 97 30.14 -13.74 -5.09
N LEU A 98 30.85 -14.64 -5.76
CA LEU A 98 32.29 -14.56 -6.01
C LEU A 98 32.63 -13.43 -6.99
N ASP A 99 31.72 -13.13 -7.92
CA ASP A 99 31.90 -12.08 -8.92
C ASP A 99 31.49 -10.71 -8.33
N PRO A 100 32.44 -9.77 -8.16
CA PRO A 100 32.18 -8.47 -7.55
C PRO A 100 31.49 -7.48 -8.50
N LEU A 101 31.16 -7.85 -9.75
CA LEU A 101 30.60 -6.89 -10.71
C LEU A 101 29.08 -6.65 -10.57
N GLY A 102 28.38 -7.48 -9.79
CA GLY A 102 26.93 -7.41 -9.61
C GLY A 102 26.47 -7.06 -8.19
N PRO A 103 25.17 -6.72 -8.01
CA PRO A 103 24.59 -6.63 -6.67
C PRO A 103 24.69 -7.99 -5.97
N PRO A 104 24.96 -8.03 -4.66
CA PRO A 104 25.23 -9.27 -3.94
C PRO A 104 24.02 -10.23 -3.94
N ALA A 105 22.80 -9.75 -4.17
CA ALA A 105 21.63 -10.59 -4.29
C ALA A 105 20.66 -10.10 -5.37
N PRO A 106 19.87 -11.00 -6.00
CA PRO A 106 18.77 -10.61 -6.86
C PRO A 106 17.77 -9.75 -6.10
N ARG A 107 17.33 -8.65 -6.71
CA ARG A 107 16.40 -7.69 -6.08
C ARG A 107 15.12 -8.32 -5.54
N ARG A 108 14.59 -9.33 -6.23
CA ARG A 108 13.39 -10.07 -5.80
C ARG A 108 13.57 -10.73 -4.43
N GLU A 109 14.79 -11.16 -4.11
CA GLU A 109 15.14 -11.83 -2.86
C GLU A 109 15.30 -10.81 -1.74
N VAL A 110 15.92 -9.66 -2.02
CA VAL A 110 15.98 -8.53 -1.07
C VAL A 110 14.56 -8.06 -0.72
N LEU A 111 13.67 -7.89 -1.71
CA LEU A 111 12.26 -7.58 -1.48
C LEU A 111 11.51 -8.64 -0.65
N ARG A 112 11.90 -9.91 -0.79
CA ARG A 112 11.30 -11.02 -0.05
C ARG A 112 11.72 -10.97 1.42
N VAL A 113 13.00 -10.77 1.71
CA VAL A 113 13.53 -10.58 3.07
C VAL A 113 12.91 -9.32 3.70
N ALA A 114 12.90 -8.20 2.97
CA ALA A 114 12.37 -6.93 3.47
C ALA A 114 10.86 -7.00 3.79
N ALA A 115 10.08 -7.75 3.02
CA ALA A 115 8.68 -8.01 3.34
C ALA A 115 8.52 -8.82 4.63
N GLY A 116 9.44 -9.76 4.90
CA GLY A 116 9.48 -10.53 6.14
C GLY A 116 9.80 -9.66 7.34
N VAL A 117 10.86 -8.86 7.27
CA VAL A 117 11.26 -7.90 8.31
C VAL A 117 10.11 -6.93 8.61
N LEU A 118 9.52 -6.31 7.57
CA LEU A 118 8.41 -5.38 7.76
C LEU A 118 7.16 -6.06 8.34
N ALA A 119 6.89 -7.33 8.01
CA ALA A 119 5.79 -8.08 8.60
C ALA A 119 6.02 -8.37 10.09
N ASP A 120 7.25 -8.70 10.49
CA ASP A 120 7.61 -8.94 11.89
C ASP A 120 7.47 -7.67 12.73
N LEU A 121 7.89 -6.52 12.19
CA LEU A 121 7.70 -5.23 12.82
C LEU A 121 6.21 -4.83 12.88
N ALA A 122 5.47 -5.06 11.80
CA ALA A 122 4.03 -4.79 11.77
C ALA A 122 3.26 -5.65 12.78
N ALA A 123 3.71 -6.87 13.05
CA ALA A 123 3.11 -7.73 14.07
C ALA A 123 3.29 -7.16 15.50
N GLN A 124 4.30 -6.33 15.73
CA GLN A 124 4.60 -5.68 17.01
C GLN A 124 3.89 -4.33 17.20
N LEU A 125 3.40 -3.70 16.13
CA LEU A 125 2.76 -2.38 16.17
C LEU A 125 1.58 -2.39 17.14
N PRO A 126 1.42 -1.41 18.04
CA PRO A 126 0.27 -1.37 18.94
C PRO A 126 -1.04 -1.39 18.14
N ALA A 127 -2.03 -2.10 18.66
CA ALA A 127 -3.36 -2.09 18.05
C ALA A 127 -3.86 -0.64 18.12
N PRO A 128 -4.37 -0.08 17.02
CA PRO A 128 -4.87 1.29 17.03
C PRO A 128 -5.91 1.38 18.14
N ALA A 129 -5.76 2.36 19.03
CA ALA A 129 -6.67 2.54 20.15
C ALA A 129 -8.10 2.58 19.60
N GLN A 130 -8.88 1.52 19.85
CA GLN A 130 -10.28 1.44 19.42
C GLN A 130 -11.17 2.47 20.14
N GLY A 131 -10.58 3.25 21.05
CA GLY A 131 -11.24 4.07 22.05
C GLY A 131 -11.64 5.46 21.59
N ARG A 132 -12.90 5.80 21.88
CA ARG A 132 -13.49 7.16 22.03
C ARG A 132 -13.93 7.90 20.76
N ARG A 133 -13.17 7.94 19.66
CA ARG A 133 -13.59 8.75 18.47
C ARG A 133 -14.84 8.20 17.75
N ARG A 134 -15.02 6.88 17.71
CA ARG A 134 -16.21 6.22 17.11
C ARG A 134 -17.54 6.62 17.74
N ARG A 135 -17.56 7.08 19.00
CA ARG A 135 -18.81 7.45 19.70
C ARG A 135 -19.34 8.83 19.32
N ARG A 136 -18.48 9.79 18.92
CA ARG A 136 -18.93 11.16 18.58
C ARG A 136 -19.47 11.29 17.17
N ALA A 137 -18.87 10.63 16.17
CA ALA A 137 -19.38 10.66 14.79
C ALA A 137 -20.74 9.93 14.62
N ARG A 138 -21.08 9.00 15.53
CA ARG A 138 -22.28 8.14 15.44
C ARG A 138 -23.62 8.84 15.73
N ARG A 139 -23.63 10.16 15.99
CA ARG A 139 -24.85 10.91 16.36
C ARG A 139 -25.01 12.24 15.66
N ALA A 140 -24.25 12.52 14.60
CA ALA A 140 -24.58 13.65 13.74
C ALA A 140 -25.91 13.31 13.06
N ARG A 141 -27.00 13.95 13.50
CA ARG A 141 -28.24 13.93 12.72
C ARG A 141 -27.91 14.57 11.36
N PRO A 142 -28.47 14.05 10.25
CA PRO A 142 -28.39 14.75 8.98
C PRO A 142 -28.79 16.21 9.20
N ALA A 143 -28.08 17.14 8.58
CA ALA A 143 -28.52 18.52 8.57
C ALA A 143 -29.95 18.59 8.00
N GLU A 144 -30.78 19.47 8.57
CA GLU A 144 -32.18 19.60 8.20
C GLU A 144 -32.33 19.85 6.69
N GLY A 145 -33.20 19.08 6.02
CA GLY A 145 -33.42 19.19 4.58
C GLY A 145 -32.36 18.54 3.67
N VAL A 146 -31.41 17.77 4.21
CA VAL A 146 -30.56 16.89 3.38
C VAL A 146 -31.25 15.53 3.23
N PRO A 147 -31.48 15.04 2.00
CA PRO A 147 -32.07 13.72 1.78
C PRO A 147 -31.16 12.62 2.34
N ALA A 148 -31.75 11.52 2.80
CA ALA A 148 -30.97 10.34 3.15
C ALA A 148 -30.31 9.79 1.89
N PHE A 149 -28.99 9.59 1.89
CA PHE A 149 -28.28 9.17 0.69
C PHE A 149 -27.25 8.09 0.94
N VAL A 150 -26.93 7.33 -0.10
CA VAL A 150 -25.84 6.36 -0.13
C VAL A 150 -24.82 6.71 -1.21
N LEU A 151 -23.54 6.45 -0.95
CA LEU A 151 -22.46 6.62 -1.93
C LEU A 151 -21.88 5.29 -2.36
N GLU A 152 -21.85 5.07 -3.67
CA GLU A 152 -21.27 3.88 -4.27
C GLU A 152 -20.23 4.24 -5.33
N GLY A 153 -19.40 3.25 -5.70
CA GLY A 153 -18.40 3.38 -6.76
C GLY A 153 -16.97 3.02 -6.32
N PRO A 154 -15.94 3.62 -6.96
CA PRO A 154 -14.54 3.36 -6.64
C PRO A 154 -14.25 3.58 -5.14
N PRO A 155 -13.74 2.57 -4.42
CA PRO A 155 -13.82 2.55 -2.96
C PRO A 155 -12.96 3.61 -2.27
N ILE A 156 -11.88 4.07 -2.91
CA ILE A 156 -11.00 5.10 -2.33
C ILE A 156 -11.64 6.47 -2.52
N THR A 157 -12.12 6.79 -3.74
CA THR A 157 -12.80 8.07 -3.99
C THR A 157 -14.10 8.18 -3.19
N VAL A 158 -14.86 7.10 -3.05
CA VAL A 158 -16.05 7.07 -2.18
C VAL A 158 -15.70 7.39 -0.73
N ALA A 159 -14.61 6.83 -0.18
CA ALA A 159 -14.15 7.14 1.18
C ALA A 159 -13.72 8.61 1.32
N GLU A 160 -12.99 9.15 0.33
CA GLU A 160 -12.58 10.56 0.28
C GLU A 160 -13.80 11.50 0.25
N VAL A 161 -14.76 11.25 -0.64
CA VAL A 161 -16.00 12.05 -0.76
C VAL A 161 -16.82 11.94 0.51
N ARG A 162 -17.01 10.73 1.06
CA ARG A 162 -17.76 10.52 2.30
C ARG A 162 -17.14 11.30 3.46
N ALA A 163 -15.82 11.25 3.64
CA ALA A 163 -15.15 11.98 4.72
C ALA A 163 -15.40 13.49 4.60
N ARG A 164 -15.34 14.04 3.38
CA ARG A 164 -15.57 15.47 3.11
C ARG A 164 -17.03 15.88 3.33
N LEU A 165 -17.99 15.11 2.85
CA LEU A 165 -19.41 15.37 3.10
C LEU A 165 -19.74 15.27 4.60
N ALA A 166 -19.18 14.29 5.29
CA ALA A 166 -19.36 14.16 6.75
C ALA A 166 -18.79 15.37 7.50
N ALA A 167 -17.62 15.88 7.09
CA ALA A 167 -17.05 17.11 7.63
C ALA A 167 -17.91 18.35 7.34
N ALA A 168 -18.66 18.35 6.23
CA ALA A 168 -19.64 19.37 5.88
C ALA A 168 -21.03 19.16 6.52
N GLY A 169 -21.18 18.22 7.46
CA GLY A 169 -22.46 17.95 8.13
C GLY A 169 -23.46 17.13 7.33
N MET A 170 -23.01 16.46 6.26
CA MET A 170 -23.80 15.56 5.41
C MET A 170 -23.29 14.11 5.53
N PRO A 171 -23.49 13.44 6.67
CA PRO A 171 -23.09 12.05 6.81
C PRO A 171 -23.94 11.13 5.92
N GLU A 172 -23.30 10.17 5.25
CA GLU A 172 -23.98 9.12 4.48
C GLU A 172 -24.94 8.31 5.36
N HIS A 173 -26.14 8.03 4.84
CA HIS A 173 -27.09 7.11 5.45
C HIS A 173 -26.70 5.67 5.10
N ARG A 174 -26.07 4.96 6.04
CA ARG A 174 -25.86 3.52 5.90
C ARG A 174 -27.02 2.76 6.52
N PRO A 175 -27.85 2.07 5.72
CA PRO A 175 -28.93 1.27 6.27
C PRO A 175 -28.34 0.26 7.25
N ARG A 176 -28.82 0.30 8.49
CA ARG A 176 -28.42 -0.70 9.47
C ARG A 176 -29.26 -1.94 9.23
N PHE A 177 -28.63 -3.01 8.74
CA PHE A 177 -29.21 -4.34 8.87
C PHE A 177 -29.25 -4.70 10.36
N SER A 178 -30.38 -4.39 11.01
CA SER A 178 -30.68 -4.85 12.36
C SER A 178 -31.18 -6.28 12.25
N TRP A 179 -30.29 -7.24 12.51
CA TRP A 179 -30.64 -8.65 12.65
C TRP A 179 -31.60 -8.91 13.83
N LEU A 180 -31.84 -7.92 14.69
CA LEU A 180 -32.66 -8.02 15.92
C LEU A 180 -34.10 -7.49 15.75
N GLY A 181 -34.69 -7.58 14.55
CA GLY A 181 -36.11 -7.26 14.35
C GLY A 181 -36.49 -5.80 14.61
N ALA A 182 -35.53 -4.87 14.56
CA ALA A 182 -35.84 -3.45 14.60
C ALA A 182 -36.58 -3.04 13.31
N ARG A 183 -37.45 -2.02 13.41
CA ARG A 183 -38.17 -1.42 12.28
C ARG A 183 -37.28 -1.34 11.03
N PRO A 184 -37.77 -1.74 9.84
CA PRO A 184 -37.01 -1.60 8.61
C PRO A 184 -36.59 -0.14 8.49
N ASP A 185 -35.28 0.07 8.43
CA ASP A 185 -34.68 1.36 8.15
C ASP A 185 -35.26 1.82 6.79
N PRO A 186 -35.88 3.02 6.69
CA PRO A 186 -36.59 3.46 5.48
C PRO A 186 -35.72 3.46 4.19
N GLY A 187 -34.41 3.26 4.33
CA GLY A 187 -33.47 3.24 3.21
C GLY A 187 -33.08 4.65 2.80
N PRO A 188 -32.13 4.79 1.87
CA PRO A 188 -31.79 6.09 1.32
C PRO A 188 -32.92 6.58 0.40
N ASP A 189 -33.12 7.90 0.35
CA ASP A 189 -33.96 8.57 -0.64
C ASP A 189 -33.24 8.65 -1.99
N ILE A 190 -31.91 8.81 -1.97
CA ILE A 190 -31.08 9.03 -3.16
C ILE A 190 -29.86 8.09 -3.15
N ALA A 191 -29.52 7.52 -4.31
CA ALA A 191 -28.25 6.84 -4.53
C ALA A 191 -27.35 7.68 -5.42
N VAL A 192 -26.12 7.94 -4.95
CA VAL A 192 -25.11 8.65 -5.73
C VAL A 192 -23.98 7.68 -6.08
N VAL A 193 -23.86 7.34 -7.37
CA VAL A 193 -22.88 6.39 -7.89
C VAL A 193 -21.76 7.15 -8.57
N LEU A 194 -20.59 7.11 -7.95
CA LEU A 194 -19.36 7.69 -8.49
C LEU A 194 -18.80 6.78 -9.59
N VAL A 195 -18.51 7.35 -10.75
CA VAL A 195 -18.02 6.62 -11.93
C VAL A 195 -16.66 7.16 -12.35
N ALA A 196 -15.61 6.34 -12.23
CA ALA A 196 -14.26 6.71 -12.65
C ALA A 196 -13.84 5.94 -13.93
N PRO A 197 -12.82 6.41 -14.66
CA PRO A 197 -12.19 5.63 -15.71
C PRO A 197 -11.86 4.22 -15.23
N LEU A 198 -12.08 3.22 -16.09
CA LEU A 198 -12.07 1.82 -15.68
C LEU A 198 -10.73 1.39 -15.05
N ASP A 199 -9.60 1.89 -15.56
CA ASP A 199 -8.28 1.58 -15.02
C ASP A 199 -8.09 2.14 -13.59
N GLU A 200 -8.58 3.35 -13.33
CA GLU A 200 -8.58 3.95 -11.98
C GLU A 200 -9.54 3.19 -11.06
N ALA A 201 -10.76 2.87 -11.50
CA ALA A 201 -11.70 2.09 -10.69
C ALA A 201 -11.09 0.73 -10.29
N LEU A 202 -10.48 0.00 -11.24
CA LEU A 202 -9.79 -1.26 -10.97
C LEU A 202 -8.62 -1.08 -10.00
N ARG A 203 -7.83 -0.01 -10.16
CA ARG A 203 -6.69 0.32 -9.29
C ARG A 203 -7.13 0.57 -7.86
N GLN A 204 -8.20 1.35 -7.67
CA GLN A 204 -8.78 1.60 -6.35
C GLN A 204 -9.32 0.33 -5.71
N VAL A 205 -10.02 -0.53 -6.47
CA VAL A 205 -10.50 -1.81 -5.96
C VAL A 205 -9.34 -2.71 -5.54
N TRP A 206 -8.28 -2.81 -6.34
CA TRP A 206 -7.09 -3.57 -5.98
C TRP A 206 -6.43 -3.02 -4.72
N ALA A 207 -6.19 -1.71 -4.66
CA ALA A 207 -5.56 -1.06 -3.51
C ALA A 207 -6.39 -1.21 -2.22
N ALA A 208 -7.70 -1.02 -2.29
CA ALA A 208 -8.60 -1.22 -1.15
C ALA A 208 -8.60 -2.68 -0.68
N ARG A 209 -8.53 -3.66 -1.59
CA ARG A 209 -8.40 -5.08 -1.22
C ARG A 209 -7.06 -5.37 -0.55
N VAL A 210 -5.97 -4.78 -1.04
CA VAL A 210 -4.65 -4.90 -0.42
C VAL A 210 -4.63 -4.28 0.99
N GLN A 211 -5.22 -3.11 1.17
CA GLN A 211 -5.38 -2.50 2.51
C GLN A 211 -6.24 -3.36 3.45
N ARG A 212 -7.12 -4.22 2.89
CA ARG A 212 -7.89 -5.23 3.62
C ARG A 212 -7.24 -6.63 3.64
N GLY A 213 -5.96 -6.75 3.27
CA GLY A 213 -5.19 -7.98 3.48
C GLY A 213 -4.96 -8.86 2.26
N ALA A 214 -5.37 -8.44 1.07
CA ALA A 214 -5.09 -9.21 -0.13
C ALA A 214 -3.60 -9.19 -0.48
N GLY A 215 -3.05 -10.36 -0.86
CA GLY A 215 -1.66 -10.53 -1.33
C GLY A 215 -1.50 -10.57 -2.85
N ARG A 216 -2.59 -10.43 -3.62
CA ARG A 216 -2.59 -10.61 -5.09
C ARG A 216 -1.95 -9.42 -5.82
N ALA A 217 -1.02 -9.70 -6.73
CA ALA A 217 -0.37 -8.69 -7.56
C ALA A 217 -1.35 -8.02 -8.53
N TRP A 218 -1.08 -6.76 -8.89
CA TRP A 218 -1.91 -5.97 -9.82
C TRP A 218 -2.17 -6.71 -11.14
N SER A 219 -1.12 -7.22 -11.79
CA SER A 219 -1.23 -7.95 -13.06
C SER A 219 -2.12 -9.20 -12.95
N SER A 220 -1.98 -9.98 -11.87
CA SER A 220 -2.81 -11.15 -11.60
C SER A 220 -4.25 -10.79 -11.26
N PHE A 221 -4.48 -9.67 -10.56
CA PHE A 221 -5.82 -9.16 -10.28
C PHE A 221 -6.55 -8.79 -11.58
N VAL A 222 -5.91 -8.01 -12.46
CA VAL A 222 -6.49 -7.64 -13.75
C VAL A 222 -6.69 -8.88 -14.64
N ALA A 223 -5.70 -9.76 -14.72
CA ALA A 223 -5.80 -10.98 -15.53
C ALA A 223 -6.97 -11.88 -15.10
N GLN A 224 -7.25 -11.99 -13.79
CA GLN A 224 -8.37 -12.75 -13.27
C GLN A 224 -9.72 -12.20 -13.78
N TRP A 225 -9.94 -10.90 -13.68
CA TRP A 225 -11.21 -10.28 -14.11
C TRP A 225 -11.36 -10.27 -15.62
N ALA A 226 -10.27 -10.00 -16.34
CA ALA A 226 -10.24 -10.13 -17.79
C ALA A 226 -10.56 -11.55 -18.25
N GLY A 227 -10.00 -12.58 -17.61
CA GLY A 227 -10.29 -13.98 -17.91
C GLY A 227 -11.74 -14.38 -17.63
N ARG A 228 -12.41 -13.71 -16.69
CA ARG A 228 -13.84 -13.90 -16.39
C ARG A 228 -14.77 -13.05 -17.25
N GLY A 229 -14.24 -12.19 -18.13
CA GLY A 229 -15.04 -11.26 -18.92
C GLY A 229 -15.94 -10.32 -18.10
N SER A 230 -15.62 -10.07 -16.83
CA SER A 230 -16.46 -9.33 -15.89
C SER A 230 -15.65 -8.36 -15.03
N LEU A 231 -16.34 -7.39 -14.43
CA LEU A 231 -15.77 -6.44 -13.50
C LEU A 231 -15.93 -6.90 -12.04
N PRO A 232 -15.01 -6.50 -11.13
CA PRO A 232 -15.27 -6.60 -9.70
C PRO A 232 -16.55 -5.84 -9.33
N PRO A 233 -17.33 -6.28 -8.31
CA PRO A 233 -18.59 -5.63 -7.94
C PRO A 233 -18.50 -4.11 -7.76
N SER A 234 -17.49 -3.62 -7.02
CA SER A 234 -17.29 -2.18 -6.79
C SER A 234 -16.85 -1.37 -8.03
N ALA A 235 -16.57 -2.02 -9.15
CA ALA A 235 -16.26 -1.38 -10.44
C ALA A 235 -17.34 -1.63 -11.51
N ALA A 236 -18.30 -2.52 -11.24
CA ALA A 236 -19.45 -2.82 -12.10
C ALA A 236 -20.57 -1.80 -11.84
N VAL A 237 -20.31 -0.54 -12.14
CA VAL A 237 -21.21 0.58 -11.82
C VAL A 237 -22.56 0.49 -12.54
N ASP A 238 -22.63 -0.19 -13.69
CA ASP A 238 -23.86 -0.56 -14.40
C ASP A 238 -24.80 -1.38 -13.50
N ARG A 239 -24.24 -2.40 -12.84
CA ARG A 239 -25.02 -3.28 -11.95
C ARG A 239 -25.43 -2.57 -10.66
N VAL A 240 -24.55 -1.71 -10.14
CA VAL A 240 -24.84 -0.91 -8.96
C VAL A 240 -25.95 0.10 -9.25
N ALA A 241 -25.90 0.77 -10.41
CA ALA A 241 -26.93 1.68 -10.86
C ALA A 241 -28.26 0.96 -11.05
N GLY A 242 -28.29 -0.17 -11.76
CA GLY A 242 -29.50 -0.99 -11.94
C GLY A 242 -30.11 -1.43 -10.60
N TYR A 243 -29.29 -1.94 -9.67
CA TYR A 243 -29.76 -2.33 -8.34
C TYR A 243 -30.47 -1.18 -7.58
N TRP A 244 -29.90 0.03 -7.63
CA TRP A 244 -30.51 1.18 -6.97
C TRP A 244 -31.69 1.74 -7.75
N ALA A 245 -31.68 1.66 -9.08
CA ALA A 245 -32.79 2.08 -9.94
C ALA A 245 -34.02 1.22 -9.69
N ASP A 246 -33.86 -0.10 -9.59
CA ASP A 246 -34.94 -1.03 -9.26
C ASP A 246 -35.58 -0.72 -7.90
N ARG A 247 -34.81 -0.13 -6.97
CA ARG A 247 -35.25 0.14 -5.60
C ARG A 247 -35.79 1.54 -5.37
N LEU A 248 -35.17 2.55 -5.98
CA LEU A 248 -35.45 3.97 -5.75
C LEU A 248 -36.13 4.64 -6.95
N GLY A 249 -36.14 3.98 -8.11
CA GLY A 249 -36.47 4.59 -9.40
C GLY A 249 -35.28 5.32 -10.01
N ASP A 250 -35.20 5.30 -11.34
CA ASP A 250 -34.11 5.91 -12.12
C ASP A 250 -33.84 7.39 -11.74
N GLY A 251 -34.90 8.17 -11.54
CA GLY A 251 -34.82 9.59 -11.20
C GLY A 251 -34.12 9.90 -9.87
N ASN A 252 -33.98 8.91 -8.98
CA ASN A 252 -33.33 9.02 -7.68
C ASN A 252 -31.91 8.41 -7.66
N VAL A 253 -31.41 7.98 -8.82
CA VAL A 253 -30.03 7.47 -8.98
C VAL A 253 -29.21 8.48 -9.77
N HIS A 254 -28.19 9.03 -9.13
CA HIS A 254 -27.33 10.05 -9.69
C HIS A 254 -25.95 9.46 -10.00
N LEU A 255 -25.62 9.36 -11.28
CA LEU A 255 -24.33 8.93 -11.78
C LEU A 255 -23.39 10.13 -11.90
N VAL A 256 -22.27 10.13 -11.19
CA VAL A 256 -21.32 11.25 -11.17
C VAL A 256 -19.98 10.82 -11.78
N ALA A 257 -19.65 11.34 -12.96
CA ALA A 257 -18.39 11.06 -13.64
C ALA A 257 -17.20 11.78 -12.97
N ILE A 258 -16.15 11.02 -12.66
CA ILE A 258 -14.89 11.47 -12.06
C ILE A 258 -13.80 11.37 -13.12
N SER A 259 -13.91 12.19 -14.15
CA SER A 259 -13.05 12.15 -15.33
C SER A 259 -12.06 13.31 -15.43
N GLN A 260 -12.06 14.25 -14.47
CA GLN A 260 -11.29 15.50 -14.54
C GLN A 260 -10.53 15.77 -13.23
N PRO A 261 -9.25 16.21 -13.26
CA PRO A 261 -8.57 16.71 -12.07
C PRO A 261 -9.16 18.02 -11.53
N ALA A 262 -9.96 18.75 -12.33
CA ALA A 262 -10.50 20.06 -11.97
C ALA A 262 -11.81 20.02 -11.18
N ALA A 263 -12.62 18.96 -11.33
CA ALA A 263 -13.92 18.88 -10.66
C ALA A 263 -13.78 18.11 -9.35
N ASP A 264 -13.99 18.79 -8.23
CA ASP A 264 -14.06 18.18 -6.91
C ASP A 264 -15.33 17.30 -6.81
N PRO A 265 -15.19 15.96 -6.74
CA PRO A 265 -16.34 15.07 -6.69
C PRO A 265 -17.24 15.35 -5.48
N ALA A 266 -16.67 15.76 -4.35
CA ALA A 266 -17.46 16.08 -3.16
C ALA A 266 -18.36 17.29 -3.38
N ALA A 267 -17.89 18.32 -4.10
CA ALA A 267 -18.69 19.50 -4.43
C ALA A 267 -19.81 19.19 -5.44
N VAL A 268 -19.59 18.26 -6.37
CA VAL A 268 -20.65 17.78 -7.28
C VAL A 268 -21.71 17.02 -6.51
N VAL A 269 -21.32 16.07 -5.66
CA VAL A 269 -22.25 15.30 -4.83
C VAL A 269 -23.03 16.22 -3.88
N ALA A 270 -22.36 17.18 -3.25
CA ALA A 270 -23.01 18.16 -2.38
C ALA A 270 -24.13 18.94 -3.10
N ARG A 271 -23.89 19.37 -4.34
CA ARG A 271 -24.93 20.01 -5.18
C ARG A 271 -26.08 19.06 -5.53
N VAL A 272 -25.79 17.80 -5.83
CA VAL A 272 -26.83 16.77 -6.03
C VAL A 272 -27.72 16.63 -4.80
N LEU A 273 -27.14 16.72 -3.60
CA LEU A 273 -27.84 16.67 -2.32
C LEU A 273 -28.53 18.01 -1.94
N GLY A 274 -28.55 18.99 -2.84
CA GLY A 274 -29.20 20.29 -2.62
C GLY A 274 -28.46 21.23 -1.66
N ARG A 275 -27.20 20.93 -1.32
CA ARG A 275 -26.37 21.75 -0.42
C ARG A 275 -24.98 21.99 -1.01
N PRO A 276 -24.74 23.11 -1.71
CA PRO A 276 -23.39 23.41 -2.18
C PRO A 276 -22.43 23.50 -0.99
N VAL A 277 -21.24 22.93 -1.16
CA VAL A 277 -20.12 23.07 -0.22
C VAL A 277 -19.05 23.85 -0.95
N ASP A 278 -18.41 24.80 -0.26
CA ASP A 278 -17.33 25.59 -0.84
C ASP A 278 -16.23 24.65 -1.35
N ALA A 279 -15.85 24.85 -2.61
CA ALA A 279 -14.73 24.18 -3.26
C ALA A 279 -13.40 24.77 -2.75
N GLY A 280 -13.22 24.83 -1.44
CA GLY A 280 -11.95 25.18 -0.82
C GLY A 280 -11.05 23.96 -0.68
N PRO A 281 -9.72 24.16 -0.58
CA PRO A 281 -8.81 23.13 -0.09
C PRO A 281 -9.09 22.90 1.40
N ALA A 282 -10.22 22.28 1.71
CA ALA A 282 -10.51 21.82 3.04
C ALA A 282 -9.43 20.80 3.42
N GLU A 283 -8.83 20.97 4.60
CA GLU A 283 -7.98 19.93 5.18
C GLU A 283 -8.70 18.60 5.03
N VAL A 284 -8.05 17.63 4.38
CA VAL A 284 -8.66 16.32 4.13
C VAL A 284 -9.06 15.75 5.49
N PRO A 285 -10.38 15.64 5.78
CA PRO A 285 -10.82 15.22 7.09
C PRO A 285 -10.25 13.83 7.37
N GLU A 286 -9.98 13.53 8.64
CA GLU A 286 -9.44 12.24 9.03
C GLU A 286 -10.40 11.12 8.61
N VAL A 287 -10.04 10.42 7.54
CA VAL A 287 -10.77 9.25 7.03
C VAL A 287 -10.86 8.22 8.14
N ALA A 288 -12.04 7.61 8.31
CA ALA A 288 -12.25 6.62 9.34
C ALA A 288 -11.21 5.48 9.23
N PRO A 289 -10.67 4.94 10.33
CA PRO A 289 -9.55 3.98 10.29
C PRO A 289 -9.79 2.71 9.46
N GLU A 290 -11.05 2.36 9.20
CA GLU A 290 -11.44 1.17 8.44
C GLU A 290 -11.65 1.45 6.94
N GLU A 291 -11.70 2.72 6.55
CA GLU A 291 -11.92 3.10 5.17
C GLU A 291 -10.60 3.11 4.39
N PRO A 292 -10.62 2.65 3.13
CA PRO A 292 -9.41 2.61 2.33
C PRO A 292 -8.97 4.03 1.98
N VAL A 293 -7.67 4.27 2.04
CA VAL A 293 -7.05 5.57 1.77
C VAL A 293 -6.29 5.54 0.44
N ARG A 294 -6.11 6.70 -0.19
CA ARG A 294 -5.25 6.79 -1.37
C ARG A 294 -3.80 6.64 -0.97
N LEU A 295 -3.13 5.66 -1.57
CA LEU A 295 -1.71 5.39 -1.36
C LEU A 295 -1.01 5.34 -2.72
N ALA A 296 0.25 5.79 -2.75
CA ALA A 296 1.09 5.62 -3.92
C ALA A 296 1.22 4.12 -4.28
N PRO A 297 1.28 3.72 -5.54
CA PRO A 297 1.14 2.31 -5.84
C PRO A 297 2.31 1.43 -5.42
N ALA A 298 3.52 1.99 -5.30
CA ALA A 298 4.66 1.30 -4.69
C ALA A 298 4.37 0.93 -3.23
N VAL A 299 3.74 1.83 -2.45
CA VAL A 299 3.29 1.57 -1.07
C VAL A 299 2.26 0.44 -1.04
N VAL A 300 1.31 0.44 -1.99
CA VAL A 300 0.34 -0.66 -2.11
C VAL A 300 1.03 -1.99 -2.43
N ASP A 301 2.05 -2.03 -3.30
CA ASP A 301 2.80 -3.27 -3.56
C ASP A 301 3.59 -3.75 -2.33
N VAL A 302 4.12 -2.83 -1.52
CA VAL A 302 4.74 -3.16 -0.22
C VAL A 302 3.73 -3.81 0.72
N LEU A 303 2.57 -3.19 0.94
CA LEU A 303 1.50 -3.74 1.79
C LEU A 303 1.05 -5.11 1.30
N ARG A 304 0.91 -5.28 -0.02
CA ARG A 304 0.56 -6.56 -0.63
C ARG A 304 1.56 -7.65 -0.28
N ARG A 305 2.87 -7.35 -0.35
CA ARG A 305 3.93 -8.32 0.00
C ARG A 305 3.90 -8.65 1.48
N VAL A 306 3.72 -7.66 2.34
CA VAL A 306 3.56 -7.86 3.78
C VAL A 306 2.35 -8.76 4.08
N ASN A 307 1.21 -8.56 3.40
CA ASN A 307 0.02 -9.39 3.60
C ASN A 307 0.22 -10.87 3.27
N VAL A 308 1.19 -11.23 2.43
CA VAL A 308 1.54 -12.63 2.17
C VAL A 308 2.27 -13.25 3.35
N VAL A 309 3.02 -12.45 4.11
CA VAL A 309 3.87 -12.93 5.22
C VAL A 309 3.20 -12.78 6.58
N LEU A 310 2.40 -11.74 6.76
CA LEU A 310 1.74 -11.39 8.02
C LEU A 310 0.97 -12.56 8.67
N PRO A 311 0.27 -13.45 7.93
CA PRO A 311 -0.41 -14.60 8.54
C PRO A 311 0.49 -15.57 9.30
N PHE A 312 1.79 -15.60 8.99
CA PHE A 312 2.78 -16.49 9.61
C PHE A 312 3.41 -15.91 10.87
N VAL A 313 3.24 -14.61 11.13
CA VAL A 313 3.89 -13.90 12.24
C VAL A 313 2.92 -13.13 13.12
N CYS A 314 1.64 -13.13 12.76
CA CYS A 314 0.58 -12.43 13.47
C CYS A 314 -0.66 -13.33 13.59
N PRO A 315 -1.14 -13.60 14.82
CA PRO A 315 -2.39 -14.33 15.06
C PRO A 315 -3.57 -13.68 14.34
N GLU A 316 -4.54 -14.49 13.91
CA GLU A 316 -5.66 -14.02 13.07
C GLU A 316 -6.45 -12.85 13.67
N THR A 317 -6.70 -12.88 14.98
CA THR A 317 -7.40 -11.85 15.74
C THR A 317 -6.71 -10.48 15.68
N ASP A 318 -5.38 -10.48 15.52
CA ASP A 318 -4.56 -9.27 15.57
C ASP A 318 -4.24 -8.72 14.17
N ARG A 319 -4.42 -9.51 13.10
CA ARG A 319 -4.01 -9.11 11.73
C ARG A 319 -4.70 -7.83 11.26
N ALA A 320 -6.01 -7.71 11.49
CA ALA A 320 -6.77 -6.54 11.07
C ALA A 320 -6.30 -5.26 11.78
N PRO A 321 -6.22 -5.19 13.13
CA PRO A 321 -5.71 -4.00 13.82
C PRO A 321 -4.26 -3.68 13.45
N ARG A 322 -3.36 -4.67 13.35
CA ARG A 322 -1.96 -4.45 12.91
C ARG A 322 -1.88 -3.85 11.51
N ARG A 323 -2.72 -4.33 10.60
CA ARG A 323 -2.78 -3.81 9.23
C ARG A 323 -3.31 -2.38 9.19
N THR A 324 -4.35 -2.06 9.96
CA THR A 324 -4.85 -0.69 10.09
C THR A 324 -3.76 0.25 10.59
N ALA A 325 -2.98 -0.15 11.61
CA ALA A 325 -1.85 0.64 12.09
C ALA A 325 -0.78 0.83 10.99
N LEU A 326 -0.41 -0.26 10.29
CA LEU A 326 0.57 -0.19 9.20
C LEU A 326 0.11 0.71 8.05
N VAL A 327 -1.17 0.66 7.65
CA VAL A 327 -1.75 1.55 6.64
C VAL A 327 -1.70 3.00 7.11
N GLY A 328 -1.94 3.27 8.40
CA GLY A 328 -1.79 4.60 8.99
C GLY A 328 -0.38 5.17 8.78
N LEU A 329 0.65 4.41 9.15
CA LEU A 329 2.05 4.80 8.95
C LEU A 329 2.43 4.91 7.47
N ALA A 330 1.87 4.06 6.62
CA ALA A 330 2.14 4.05 5.18
C ALA A 330 1.68 5.34 4.47
N ARG A 331 0.70 6.07 5.04
CA ARG A 331 0.24 7.36 4.50
C ARG A 331 1.29 8.46 4.59
N GLU A 332 2.21 8.34 5.55
CA GLU A 332 3.28 9.33 5.78
C GLU A 332 4.49 9.10 4.87
N ILE A 333 4.51 7.99 4.12
CA ILE A 333 5.62 7.64 3.26
C ILE A 333 5.49 8.37 1.92
N SER A 334 6.38 9.32 1.69
CA SER A 334 6.56 9.95 0.39
C SER A 334 7.00 8.92 -0.65
N ALA A 335 6.21 8.81 -1.73
CA ALA A 335 6.49 7.99 -2.89
C ALA A 335 5.88 8.63 -4.13
N HIS A 336 6.39 8.29 -5.31
CA HIS A 336 5.87 8.85 -6.56
C HIS A 336 4.40 8.46 -6.73
N PRO A 337 3.50 9.42 -6.96
CA PRO A 337 2.06 9.15 -7.08
C PRO A 337 1.68 8.57 -8.45
N GLY A 338 2.65 8.36 -9.35
CA GLY A 338 2.41 7.91 -10.72
C GLY A 338 1.57 6.62 -10.76
N PRO A 339 0.54 6.55 -11.62
CA PRO A 339 -0.35 5.40 -11.65
C PRO A 339 0.39 4.13 -12.07
N VAL A 340 -0.11 2.98 -11.63
CA VAL A 340 0.28 1.70 -12.24
C VAL A 340 -0.54 1.51 -13.49
N ASP A 341 0.17 1.26 -14.58
CA ASP A 341 -0.45 0.99 -15.86
C ASP A 341 -1.15 -0.37 -15.89
N LEU A 342 -2.22 -0.44 -16.68
CA LEU A 342 -2.78 -1.71 -17.08
C LEU A 342 -1.73 -2.51 -17.88
N PRO A 343 -1.60 -3.83 -17.63
CA PRO A 343 -0.77 -4.69 -18.47
C PRO A 343 -1.14 -4.55 -19.94
N LYS A 344 -0.16 -4.43 -20.84
CA LYS A 344 -0.37 -4.25 -22.30
C LYS A 344 -1.41 -5.21 -22.86
N GLN A 345 -1.30 -6.49 -22.50
CA GLN A 345 -2.19 -7.56 -23.00
C GLN A 345 -3.66 -7.37 -22.57
N ARG A 346 -3.93 -6.51 -21.59
CA ARG A 346 -5.27 -6.29 -21.01
C ARG A 346 -5.87 -4.94 -21.39
N ARG A 347 -5.14 -4.07 -22.12
CA ARG A 347 -5.63 -2.76 -22.56
C ARG A 347 -6.82 -2.85 -23.51
N ARG A 348 -6.78 -3.76 -24.49
CA ARG A 348 -7.91 -3.98 -25.41
C ARG A 348 -9.18 -4.40 -24.67
N TRP A 349 -9.05 -5.34 -23.73
CA TRP A 349 -10.17 -5.75 -22.87
C TRP A 349 -10.71 -4.59 -22.05
N ALA A 350 -9.84 -3.80 -21.41
CA ALA A 350 -10.25 -2.64 -20.63
C ALA A 350 -10.98 -1.61 -21.50
N GLY A 351 -10.45 -1.25 -22.67
CA GLY A 351 -11.09 -0.30 -23.59
C GLY A 351 -12.47 -0.78 -24.07
N SER A 352 -12.60 -2.05 -24.46
CA SER A 352 -13.90 -2.63 -24.84
C SER A 352 -14.88 -2.70 -23.67
N THR A 353 -14.40 -2.91 -22.44
CA THR A 353 -15.24 -3.00 -21.25
C THR A 353 -15.67 -1.62 -20.79
N ALA A 354 -14.79 -0.62 -20.85
CA ALA A 354 -15.11 0.78 -20.60
C ALA A 354 -16.15 1.29 -21.60
N SER A 355 -16.00 0.95 -22.88
CA SER A 355 -16.98 1.33 -23.91
C SER A 355 -18.37 0.75 -23.62
N ARG A 356 -18.46 -0.58 -23.40
CA ARG A 356 -19.72 -1.23 -23.03
C ARG A 356 -20.33 -0.69 -21.74
N LEU A 357 -19.49 -0.33 -20.77
CA LEU A 357 -19.93 0.27 -19.52
C LEU A 357 -20.56 1.64 -19.76
N VAL A 358 -19.94 2.50 -20.56
CA VAL A 358 -20.50 3.82 -20.90
C VAL A 358 -21.79 3.67 -21.71
N ASP A 359 -21.84 2.76 -22.68
CA ASP A 359 -23.05 2.47 -23.45
C ASP A 359 -24.19 2.01 -22.52
N ALA A 360 -23.92 1.04 -21.63
CA ALA A 360 -24.90 0.55 -20.67
C ALA A 360 -25.39 1.65 -19.71
N LEU A 361 -24.51 2.53 -19.24
CA LEU A 361 -24.90 3.68 -18.40
C LEU A 361 -25.72 4.72 -19.17
N ALA A 362 -25.45 4.91 -20.46
CA ALA A 362 -26.22 5.83 -21.30
C ALA A 362 -27.64 5.30 -21.59
N GLU A 363 -27.81 3.98 -21.60
CA GLU A 363 -29.10 3.30 -21.73
C GLU A 363 -29.92 3.33 -20.43
N THR A 364 -29.31 3.66 -19.28
CA THR A 364 -30.07 3.83 -18.03
C THR A 364 -30.90 5.12 -18.04
N GLY A 365 -32.06 5.10 -17.39
CA GLY A 365 -32.86 6.30 -17.12
C GLY A 365 -32.25 7.21 -16.04
N CYS A 366 -31.13 6.82 -15.42
CA CYS A 366 -30.51 7.50 -14.29
C CYS A 366 -30.05 8.93 -14.63
N VAL A 367 -30.03 9.80 -13.63
CA VAL A 367 -29.58 11.19 -13.77
C VAL A 367 -28.04 11.22 -13.85
N ARG A 368 -27.48 11.83 -14.90
CA ARG A 368 -26.03 11.86 -15.16
C ARG A 368 -25.42 13.24 -14.90
N HIS A 369 -24.27 13.27 -14.24
CA HIS A 369 -23.51 14.48 -13.91
C HIS A 369 -22.06 14.35 -14.40
N GLY A 370 -21.62 15.30 -15.23
CA GLY A 370 -20.26 15.31 -15.80
C GLY A 370 -20.14 14.62 -17.16
N ASP A 371 -18.89 14.50 -17.64
CA ASP A 371 -18.59 13.91 -18.95
C ASP A 371 -18.26 12.41 -18.84
N PHE A 372 -19.18 11.59 -19.35
CA PHE A 372 -19.06 10.14 -19.38
C PHE A 372 -18.20 9.64 -20.55
N GLU A 373 -18.03 10.42 -21.63
CA GLU A 373 -17.19 10.01 -22.75
C GLU A 373 -15.72 9.95 -22.34
N ALA A 374 -15.30 10.85 -21.45
CA ALA A 374 -13.98 10.79 -20.83
C ALA A 374 -13.73 9.49 -20.02
N LEU A 375 -14.75 8.70 -19.67
CA LEU A 375 -14.59 7.39 -19.02
C LEU A 375 -14.14 6.30 -20.00
N ARG A 376 -14.36 6.49 -21.31
CA ARG A 376 -13.87 5.57 -22.35
C ARG A 376 -12.35 5.66 -22.51
N ALA A 377 -11.76 6.80 -22.14
CA ALA A 377 -10.33 6.99 -22.18
C ALA A 377 -9.65 6.02 -21.20
N THR A 378 -8.79 5.15 -21.75
CA THR A 378 -7.86 4.37 -20.93
C THR A 378 -6.57 5.17 -20.83
N GLY A 379 -6.02 5.32 -19.62
CA GLY A 379 -4.79 6.07 -19.41
C GLY A 379 -3.65 5.68 -20.37
N PRO A 380 -2.72 6.61 -20.66
CA PRO A 380 -1.67 6.42 -21.66
C PRO A 380 -0.85 5.14 -21.43
N ALA A 381 -0.32 4.59 -22.52
CA ALA A 381 0.62 3.47 -22.48
C ALA A 381 2.02 3.95 -22.09
N THR A 382 2.17 4.38 -20.83
CA THR A 382 3.49 4.79 -20.33
C THR A 382 4.41 3.60 -20.13
N ASP A 383 3.88 2.38 -20.18
CA ASP A 383 4.56 1.12 -19.89
C ASP A 383 5.24 1.10 -18.53
N ARG A 384 4.82 2.00 -17.64
CA ARG A 384 5.34 2.11 -16.30
C ARG A 384 4.95 0.87 -15.52
N ARG A 385 5.91 -0.04 -15.42
CA ARG A 385 5.88 -1.13 -14.45
C ARG A 385 6.41 -0.58 -13.15
N LEU A 386 5.78 -0.94 -12.03
CA LEU A 386 6.36 -0.69 -10.71
C LEU A 386 7.75 -1.36 -10.67
N GLY A 387 8.77 -0.52 -10.69
CA GLY A 387 10.14 -0.99 -10.68
C GLY A 387 10.42 -1.63 -9.32
N GLY A 388 11.05 -2.81 -9.32
CA GLY A 388 11.41 -3.44 -8.04
C GLY A 388 12.31 -2.56 -7.16
N GLY A 389 13.05 -1.61 -7.74
CA GLY A 389 13.87 -0.65 -7.00
C GLY A 389 13.01 0.35 -6.23
N GLU A 390 12.05 0.99 -6.92
CA GLU A 390 11.08 1.89 -6.30
C GLU A 390 10.33 1.24 -5.13
N VAL A 391 9.89 -0.01 -5.29
CA VAL A 391 9.21 -0.76 -4.22
C VAL A 391 10.17 -1.06 -3.05
N LEU A 392 11.44 -1.40 -3.34
CA LEU A 392 12.43 -1.67 -2.31
C LEU A 392 12.76 -0.42 -1.50
N ASP A 393 12.92 0.73 -2.17
CA ASP A 393 13.22 2.00 -1.51
C ASP A 393 12.05 2.42 -0.59
N VAL A 394 10.80 2.23 -1.03
CA VAL A 394 9.61 2.43 -0.18
C VAL A 394 9.60 1.46 1.00
N MET A 395 9.96 0.20 0.79
CA MET A 395 10.00 -0.81 1.85
C MET A 395 11.06 -0.49 2.92
N VAL A 396 12.24 -0.01 2.51
CA VAL A 396 13.30 0.49 3.40
C VAL A 396 12.80 1.67 4.24
N ARG A 397 12.13 2.67 3.61
CA ARG A 397 11.53 3.80 4.34
C ARG A 397 10.43 3.36 5.31
N MET A 398 9.60 2.39 4.92
CA MET A 398 8.56 1.83 5.79
C MET A 398 9.14 1.09 6.99
N ILE A 399 10.22 0.32 6.82
CA ILE A 399 10.91 -0.36 7.94
C ILE A 399 11.39 0.68 8.95
N HIS A 400 12.08 1.73 8.50
CA HIS A 400 12.51 2.85 9.35
C HIS A 400 11.34 3.53 10.07
N ARG A 401 10.26 3.84 9.35
CA ARG A 401 9.10 4.52 9.96
C ARG A 401 8.40 3.68 11.01
N VAL A 402 8.22 2.38 10.75
CA VAL A 402 7.62 1.44 11.70
C VAL A 402 8.53 1.25 12.90
N ASP A 403 9.84 1.13 12.70
CA ASP A 403 10.82 1.03 13.78
C ASP A 403 10.81 2.26 14.68
N ALA A 404 10.74 3.46 14.10
CA ALA A 404 10.62 4.71 14.85
C ALA A 404 9.32 4.80 15.67
N GLU A 405 8.22 4.22 15.18
CA GLU A 405 6.97 4.12 15.96
C GLU A 405 7.11 3.14 17.14
N LEU A 406 7.76 1.99 16.92
CA LEU A 406 7.95 0.98 17.96
C LEU A 406 8.92 1.42 19.06
N THR A 407 9.93 2.21 18.72
CA THR A 407 10.94 2.74 19.65
C THR A 407 10.52 4.04 20.32
N GLY A 408 9.42 4.67 19.89
CA GLY A 408 8.96 5.96 20.41
C GLY A 408 9.72 7.18 19.88
N ALA A 409 10.75 6.99 19.06
CA ALA A 409 11.60 8.07 18.55
C ALA A 409 10.86 9.11 17.67
N SER A 410 9.67 8.77 17.17
CA SER A 410 8.91 9.63 16.24
C SER A 410 8.16 10.81 16.88
N ARG A 411 8.01 10.89 18.21
CA ARG A 411 7.09 11.87 18.85
C ARG A 411 7.74 13.16 19.38
N ASP A 412 9.06 13.21 19.54
CA ASP A 412 9.70 14.33 20.25
C ASP A 412 10.17 15.49 19.34
N GLY A 413 10.02 15.38 18.02
CA GLY A 413 10.44 16.42 17.08
C GLY A 413 9.53 17.66 16.94
N ARG A 414 8.41 17.75 17.68
CA ARG A 414 7.48 18.91 17.66
C ARG A 414 7.24 19.53 19.03
N GLY A 415 8.20 19.45 19.95
CA GLY A 415 8.19 20.20 21.21
C GLY A 415 9.34 21.21 21.24
N GLY A 416 9.08 22.47 20.88
CA GLY A 416 10.03 23.57 21.11
C GLY A 416 10.23 24.51 19.94
N ARG A 417 9.25 25.39 19.70
CA ARG A 417 9.52 26.79 19.37
C ARG A 417 8.55 27.67 20.14
#